data_AF-A0A3C0XJU5-F1
#
_entry.id   AF-A0A3C0XJU5-F1
#
_cell.length_a   1.000
_cell.length_b   1.000
_cell.length_c   1.000
_cell.angle_alpha   90.00
_cell.angle_beta   90.00
_cell.angle_gamma   90.00
#
_symmetry.space_group_name_H-M   'P 1'
#
loop_
_entity.id
_entity.type
_entity.pdbx_description
1 polymer ?
#
loop_
_entity_poly.entity_id
_entity_poly.type
_entity_poly.pdbx_seq_one_letter_code
_entity_poly.pdbx_strand_id
1 'polypeptide(L)'
;MALRRAADAYALGAPLFSSLSGAVETDGIDELAKVAAALERSRDLGRGSLAVIRGRREAARAESLEAAAKVEGKLMLTLVLCYLPARMLLVVIPLPLFLTLLDGLFS
;
A
#
# COMPACT_ATOMS: atom_id res chain seq x y z
N MET A 1 2.78 -2.73 20.39
CA MET A 1 1.76 -2.74 21.46
C MET A 1 1.60 -1.38 22.14
N ALA A 2 2.61 -0.50 22.06
CA ALA A 2 2.57 0.89 22.51
C ALA A 2 1.26 1.64 22.24
N LEU A 3 0.76 1.63 21.00
CA LEU A 3 -0.43 2.43 20.63
C LEU A 3 -1.68 2.01 21.41
N ARG A 4 -1.84 0.71 21.70
CA ARG A 4 -2.97 0.20 22.49
C ARG A 4 -2.83 0.59 23.95
N ARG A 5 -1.63 0.51 24.52
CA ARG A 5 -1.36 0.98 25.90
C ARG A 5 -1.57 2.48 26.06
N ALA A 6 -1.13 3.28 25.09
CA ALA A 6 -1.36 4.73 25.10
C ALA A 6 -2.86 5.07 24.99
N ALA A 7 -3.61 4.31 24.17
CA ALA A 7 -5.06 4.46 24.07
C ALA A 7 -5.79 4.05 25.36
N ASP A 8 -5.37 2.96 25.99
CA ASP A 8 -5.92 2.50 27.28
C ASP A 8 -5.63 3.52 28.40
N ALA A 9 -4.40 4.07 28.46
CA ALA A 9 -4.04 5.13 29.40
C ALA A 9 -4.85 6.41 29.19
N TYR A 10 -5.08 6.79 27.93
CA TYR A 10 -5.97 7.92 27.62
C TYR A 10 -7.42 7.65 28.01
N ALA A 11 -7.93 6.43 27.77
CA ALA A 11 -9.28 6.03 28.16
C ALA A 11 -9.46 6.03 29.70
N LEU A 12 -8.37 5.82 30.45
CA LEU A 12 -8.32 5.96 31.91
C LEU A 12 -8.22 7.42 32.39
N GLY A 13 -8.28 8.39 31.47
CA GLY A 13 -8.30 9.83 31.77
C GLY A 13 -6.91 10.48 31.83
N ALA A 14 -5.84 9.75 31.52
CA ALA A 14 -4.53 10.38 31.38
C ALA A 14 -4.52 11.29 30.14
N PRO A 15 -3.84 12.45 30.17
CA PRO A 15 -3.70 13.29 29.00
C PRO A 15 -3.15 12.49 27.80
N LEU A 16 -3.79 12.61 26.63
CA LEU A 16 -3.41 11.88 25.41
C LEU A 16 -1.91 12.05 25.11
N PHE A 17 -1.41 13.25 25.38
CA PHE A 17 -0.04 13.65 25.14
C PHE A 17 0.97 12.94 26.02
N SER A 18 0.76 12.95 27.34
CA SER A 18 1.65 12.24 28.27
C SER A 18 1.60 10.73 28.05
N SER A 19 0.45 10.20 27.64
CA SER A 19 0.27 8.79 27.31
C SER A 19 1.02 8.39 26.03
N LEU A 20 1.05 9.26 25.02
CA LEU A 20 1.81 9.08 23.79
C LEU A 20 3.31 9.23 24.00
N SER A 21 3.76 10.26 24.74
CA SER A 21 5.17 10.48 25.05
C SER A 21 5.75 9.33 25.88
N GLY A 22 5.03 8.85 26.90
CA GLY A 22 5.45 7.69 27.67
C GLY A 22 5.53 6.40 26.83
N ALA A 23 4.68 6.26 25.81
CA ALA A 23 4.73 5.12 24.88
C ALA A 23 5.91 5.23 23.88
N VAL A 24 6.37 6.44 23.56
CA VAL A 24 7.57 6.66 22.73
C VAL A 24 8.83 6.33 23.50
N GLU A 25 8.95 6.78 24.76
CA GLU A 25 10.11 6.49 25.61
C GLU A 25 10.27 5.01 25.92
N THR A 26 9.16 4.26 25.99
CA THR A 26 9.18 2.84 26.36
C THR A 26 9.36 1.88 25.18
N ASP A 27 8.79 2.19 24.01
CA ASP A 27 8.79 1.28 22.85
C ASP A 27 9.71 1.78 21.72
N GLY A 28 10.27 3.00 21.80
CA GLY A 28 11.29 3.50 20.86
C GLY A 28 10.82 3.64 19.41
N ILE A 29 9.54 3.99 19.19
CA ILE A 29 8.95 4.04 17.85
C ILE A 29 9.00 5.48 17.32
N ASP A 30 9.92 5.75 16.39
CA ASP A 30 10.15 7.09 15.80
C ASP A 30 8.88 7.69 15.14
N GLU A 31 8.03 6.86 14.55
CA GLU A 31 6.77 7.34 13.95
C GLU A 31 5.78 7.85 15.00
N LEU A 32 5.77 7.24 16.20
CA LEU A 32 4.95 7.72 17.31
C LEU A 32 5.45 9.07 17.83
N ALA A 33 6.77 9.28 17.86
CA ALA A 33 7.37 10.56 18.21
C ALA A 33 6.99 11.67 17.22
N LYS A 34 7.03 11.38 15.90
CA LYS A 34 6.61 12.31 14.86
C LYS A 34 5.13 12.68 14.96
N VAL A 35 4.28 11.72 15.34
CA VAL A 35 2.84 11.95 15.55
C VAL A 35 2.60 12.80 16.79
N ALA A 36 3.26 12.51 17.92
CA ALA A 36 3.21 13.33 19.13
C ALA A 36 3.64 14.78 18.83
N ALA A 37 4.79 14.99 18.21
CA ALA A 37 5.28 16.33 17.85
C ALA A 37 4.39 17.08 16.84
N ALA A 38 3.67 16.36 15.97
CA ALA A 38 2.69 16.98 15.06
C ALA A 38 1.42 17.40 15.80
N LEU A 39 0.98 16.61 16.79
CA LEU A 39 -0.12 16.94 17.68
C LEU A 39 0.22 18.15 18.58
N GLU A 40 1.46 18.27 19.08
CA GLU A 40 1.91 19.43 19.88
C GLU A 40 1.74 20.71 19.08
N ARG A 41 2.36 20.73 17.89
CA ARG A 41 2.34 21.88 16.99
C ARG A 41 0.92 22.23 16.55
N SER A 42 0.07 21.23 16.33
CA SER A 42 -1.33 21.47 16.00
C SER A 42 -2.10 22.11 17.14
N ARG A 43 -1.87 21.67 18.38
CA ARG A 43 -2.46 22.29 19.58
C ARG A 43 -1.99 23.73 19.73
N ASP A 44 -0.68 23.97 19.58
CA ASP A 44 -0.11 25.32 19.69
C ASP A 44 -0.64 26.25 18.59
N LEU A 45 -1.04 25.69 17.44
CA LEU A 45 -1.69 26.38 16.33
C LEU A 45 -3.23 26.41 16.43
N GLY A 46 -3.82 25.89 17.51
CA GLY A 46 -5.28 25.84 17.71
C GLY A 46 -6.04 24.92 16.74
N ARG A 47 -5.35 24.07 15.98
CA ARG A 47 -5.97 23.10 15.07
C ARG A 47 -6.33 21.83 15.83
N GLY A 48 -7.58 21.36 15.66
CA GLY A 48 -8.08 20.15 16.30
C GLY A 48 -7.22 18.92 16.01
N SER A 49 -6.83 18.21 17.07
CA SER A 49 -6.01 16.99 17.06
C SER A 49 -6.53 15.90 16.11
N LEU A 50 -7.86 15.79 15.97
CA LEU A 50 -8.51 14.85 15.07
C LEU A 50 -8.22 15.11 13.59
N ALA A 51 -8.07 16.37 13.18
CA ALA A 51 -7.77 16.71 11.80
C ALA A 51 -6.36 16.24 11.39
N VAL A 52 -5.38 16.32 12.30
CA VAL A 52 -4.01 15.85 12.07
C VAL A 52 -3.94 14.34 11.97
N ILE A 53 -4.61 13.63 12.89
CA ILE A 53 -4.67 12.17 12.88
C ILE A 53 -5.35 11.69 11.59
N ARG A 54 -6.44 12.33 11.18
CA ARG A 54 -7.16 12.00 9.94
C ARG A 54 -6.31 12.24 8.70
N GLY A 55 -5.63 13.39 8.60
CA GLY A 55 -4.74 13.70 7.48
C GLY A 55 -3.57 12.72 7.35
N ARG A 56 -2.93 12.34 8.47
CA ARG A 56 -1.89 11.31 8.47
C ARG A 56 -2.41 9.94 8.00
N ARG A 57 -3.62 9.55 8.42
CA ARG A 57 -4.24 8.30 7.99
C ARG A 57 -4.59 8.28 6.51
N GLU A 58 -5.05 9.41 5.98
CA GLU A 58 -5.34 9.58 4.56
C GLU A 58 -4.05 9.53 3.71
N ALA A 59 -2.97 10.18 4.16
CA ALA A 59 -1.67 10.09 3.50
C ALA A 59 -1.11 8.67 3.48
N ALA A 60 -1.13 7.96 4.62
CA ALA A 60 -0.68 6.57 4.68
C ALA A 60 -1.54 5.64 3.79
N ARG A 61 -2.84 5.91 3.66
CA ARG A 61 -3.71 5.19 2.73
C ARG A 61 -3.34 5.46 1.28
N ALA A 62 -3.10 6.72 0.92
CA ALA A 62 -2.68 7.08 -0.44
C ALA A 62 -1.35 6.39 -0.81
N GLU A 63 -0.37 6.42 0.09
CA GLU A 63 0.92 5.74 -0.10
C GLU A 63 0.75 4.21 -0.25
N SER A 64 -0.11 3.59 0.55
CA SER A 64 -0.40 2.15 0.43
C SER A 64 -1.09 1.79 -0.89
N LEU A 65 -1.98 2.66 -1.38
CA LEU A 65 -2.66 2.46 -2.67
C LEU A 65 -1.71 2.66 -3.84
N GLU A 66 -0.80 3.62 -3.75
CA GLU A 66 0.24 3.85 -4.76
C GLU A 66 1.21 2.67 -4.84
N ALA A 67 1.61 2.13 -3.68
CA ALA A 67 2.43 0.91 -3.62
C ALA A 67 1.69 -0.30 -4.22
N ALA A 68 0.41 -0.48 -3.91
CA ALA A 68 -0.41 -1.56 -4.46
C ALA A 68 -0.60 -1.43 -5.98
N ALA A 69 -0.91 -0.23 -6.48
CA ALA A 69 -1.07 0.06 -7.90
C ALA A 69 0.21 -0.20 -8.69
N LYS A 70 1.39 0.08 -8.12
CA LYS A 70 2.69 -0.20 -8.73
C LYS A 70 2.94 -1.71 -8.89
N VAL A 71 2.51 -2.51 -7.91
CA VAL A 71 2.64 -3.98 -7.96
C VAL A 71 1.64 -4.57 -8.97
N GLU A 72 0.40 -4.08 -8.98
CA GLU A 72 -0.65 -4.51 -9.90
C GLU A 72 -0.29 -4.20 -11.36
N GLY A 73 0.20 -2.99 -11.65
CA GLY A 73 0.66 -2.63 -13.00
C GLY A 73 1.84 -3.48 -13.48
N LYS A 74 2.80 -3.78 -12.59
CA LYS A 74 3.96 -4.62 -12.92
C LYS A 74 3.57 -6.08 -13.12
N LEU A 75 2.63 -6.61 -12.33
CA LEU A 75 2.08 -7.96 -12.50
C LEU A 75 1.26 -8.07 -13.79
N MET A 76 0.38 -7.10 -14.08
CA MET A 76 -0.41 -7.09 -15.31
C MET A 76 0.49 -7.04 -16.56
N LEU A 77 1.53 -6.19 -16.57
CA LEU A 77 2.48 -6.12 -17.67
C LEU A 77 3.30 -7.41 -17.82
N THR A 78 3.69 -8.04 -16.72
CA THR A 78 4.40 -9.33 -16.73
C THR A 78 3.50 -10.44 -17.28
N LEU A 79 2.22 -10.47 -16.87
CA LEU A 79 1.25 -11.43 -17.38
C LEU A 79 0.99 -11.22 -18.88
N VAL A 80 0.83 -9.99 -19.33
CA VAL A 80 0.65 -9.68 -20.76
C VAL A 80 1.89 -10.09 -21.55
N LEU A 81 3.09 -9.70 -21.12
CA LEU A 81 4.34 -10.07 -21.79
C LEU A 81 4.62 -11.58 -21.74
N CYS A 82 4.15 -12.30 -20.73
CA CYS A 82 4.30 -13.76 -20.68
C CYS A 82 3.26 -14.48 -21.53
N TYR A 83 2.02 -13.98 -21.57
CA TYR A 83 0.89 -14.65 -22.22
C TYR A 83 0.80 -14.37 -23.73
N LEU A 84 1.14 -13.15 -24.17
CA LEU A 84 1.10 -12.78 -25.59
C LEU A 84 2.04 -13.64 -26.47
N PRO A 85 3.30 -13.90 -26.06
CA PRO A 85 4.21 -14.75 -26.83
C PRO A 85 3.79 -16.22 -26.82
N ALA A 86 3.27 -16.70 -25.70
CA ALA A 86 2.74 -18.06 -25.59
C ALA A 86 1.57 -18.29 -26.55
N ARG A 87 0.69 -17.29 -26.70
CA ARG A 87 -0.39 -17.32 -27.69
C ARG A 87 0.11 -17.22 -29.12
N MET A 88 1.11 -16.40 -29.41
CA MET A 88 1.72 -16.35 -30.75
C MET A 88 2.40 -17.67 -31.12
N LEU A 89 3.13 -18.30 -30.20
CA LEU A 89 3.73 -19.62 -30.40
C LEU A 89 2.67 -20.70 -30.67
N LEU A 90 1.56 -20.67 -29.92
CA LEU A 90 0.43 -21.58 -30.12
C LEU A 90 -0.28 -21.40 -31.47
N VAL A 91 -0.19 -20.23 -32.10
CA VAL A 91 -0.78 -19.97 -33.42
C VAL A 91 0.22 -20.27 -34.54
N VAL A 92 1.48 -19.85 -34.39
CA VAL A 92 2.53 -19.94 -35.43
C VAL A 92 2.98 -21.38 -35.70
N ILE A 93 2.92 -22.29 -34.72
CA ILE A 93 3.33 -23.69 -34.92
C ILE A 93 2.28 -24.52 -35.70
N PRO A 94 0.98 -24.49 -35.36
CA PRO A 94 -0.02 -25.27 -36.07
C PRO A 94 -0.50 -24.65 -37.40
N LEU A 95 -0.44 -23.32 -37.58
CA LEU A 95 -0.90 -22.68 -38.82
C LEU A 95 -0.18 -23.15 -40.10
N PRO A 96 1.17 -23.18 -40.16
CA PRO A 96 1.88 -23.57 -41.37
C PRO A 96 1.68 -25.04 -41.68
N LEU A 97 1.58 -25.90 -40.65
CA LEU A 97 1.27 -27.32 -40.83
C LEU A 97 -0.12 -27.50 -41.46
N PHE A 98 -1.11 -26.71 -41.04
CA PHE A 98 -2.46 -26.75 -41.60
C PHE A 98 -2.51 -26.25 -43.04
N LEU A 99 -1.76 -25.19 -43.38
CA LEU A 99 -1.67 -24.69 -44.76
C LEU A 99 -1.01 -25.71 -45.69
N THR A 100 0.07 -26.36 -45.24
CA THR A 100 0.73 -27.42 -46.03
C THR A 100 -0.21 -28.62 -46.26
N LEU A 101 -1.05 -28.95 -45.27
CA LEU A 101 -2.04 -30.03 -45.37
C LEU A 101 -3.18 -29.69 -46.34
N LEU A 102 -3.63 -28.44 -46.37
CA LEU A 102 -4.64 -27.97 -47.33
C LEU A 102 -4.09 -27.95 -48.76
N ASP A 103 -2.87 -27.46 -48.97
CA ASP A 103 -2.23 -27.47 -50.30
C ASP A 103 -2.10 -28.89 -50.87
N GLY A 104 -1.81 -29.88 -50.02
CA GLY A 104 -1.77 -31.30 -50.41
C GLY A 104 -3.15 -31.94 -50.64
N LEU A 105 -4.23 -31.31 -50.18
CA LEU A 105 -5.61 -31.81 -50.33
C LEU A 105 -6.35 -31.17 -51.51
N PHE A 106 -5.89 -29.99 -51.96
CA PHE A 106 -6.42 -29.25 -53.11
C PHE A 106 -5.54 -29.34 -54.37
N SER A 107 -4.47 -30.14 -54.36
CA SER A 107 -3.65 -30.51 -55.53
C SER A 107 -3.95 -31.92 -56.02
#